data_AF-A0A1Z3MXW0-F1
#
_entry.id   AF-A0A1Z3MXW0-F1
#
_cell.length_a   1.000
_cell.length_b   1.000
_cell.length_c   1.000
_cell.angle_alpha   90.00
_cell.angle_beta   90.00
_cell.angle_gamma   90.00
#
_symmetry.space_group_name_H-M   'P 1'
#
loop_
_entity.id
_entity.type
_entity.pdbx_description
1 polymer ?
#
loop_
_entity_poly.entity_id
_entity_poly.type
_entity_poly.pdbx_seq_one_letter_code
_entity_poly.pdbx_strand_id
1 'polypeptide(L)'
;MSNIDKQALREAAATAKIAGEAPVMPFDQRITALNDFMKQCTPATVLSLLAELERKEEQRANWFQMAKKLGSDLDAAEKRIAELGRDRVAMEAVTLAMRDEMRTSLPAPVVPNGWVMVPVEPTENMIVEGFESEPDESFSDADVWEAYEAMSGCQQAAHRAKLCWSAMLAAAPKPEA
;
A
#
# COMPACT_ATOMS: atom_id res chain seq x y z
N MET A 1 39.86 22.79 25.67
CA MET A 1 38.59 23.23 26.30
C MET A 1 38.94 24.40 27.18
N SER A 2 38.52 25.60 26.81
CA SER A 2 38.88 26.81 27.54
C SER A 2 38.32 26.72 28.95
N ASN A 3 39.20 26.83 29.95
CA ASN A 3 38.86 26.79 31.37
C ASN A 3 38.26 28.13 31.83
N ILE A 4 37.45 28.75 30.98
CA ILE A 4 36.82 30.05 31.25
C ILE A 4 35.47 29.76 31.89
N ASP A 5 35.31 30.26 33.12
CA ASP A 5 33.99 30.32 33.75
C ASP A 5 33.15 31.41 33.05
N LYS A 6 32.41 30.98 32.03
CA LYS A 6 31.55 31.86 31.22
C LYS A 6 30.35 32.40 32.00
N GLN A 7 29.95 31.71 33.06
CA GLN A 7 28.82 32.14 33.88
C GLN A 7 29.27 33.26 34.81
N ALA A 8 30.40 33.08 35.51
CA ALA A 8 31.02 34.12 36.32
C ALA A 8 31.35 35.38 35.50
N LEU A 9 31.88 35.20 34.28
CA LEU A 9 32.20 36.33 33.39
C LEU A 9 30.94 37.12 32.97
N ARG A 10 29.81 36.43 32.73
CA ARG A 10 28.54 37.07 32.42
C ARG A 10 27.98 37.85 33.61
N GLU A 11 28.02 37.27 34.79
CA GLU A 11 27.54 37.90 36.03
C GLU A 11 28.38 39.12 36.41
N ALA A 12 29.71 39.02 36.29
CA ALA A 12 30.62 40.13 36.49
C ALA A 12 30.40 41.25 35.46
N ALA A 13 30.23 40.90 34.18
CA ALA A 13 29.94 41.88 33.13
C ALA A 13 28.61 42.61 33.34
N ALA A 14 27.55 41.89 33.76
CA ALA A 14 26.25 42.48 34.04
C ALA A 14 26.31 43.43 35.25
N THR A 15 26.99 43.03 36.32
CA THR A 15 27.19 43.87 37.52
C THR A 15 28.02 45.11 37.22
N ALA A 16 29.10 44.97 36.44
CA ALA A 16 29.95 46.09 36.00
C ALA A 16 29.19 47.08 35.10
N LYS A 17 28.31 46.58 34.21
CA LYS A 17 27.44 47.43 33.39
C LYS A 17 26.52 48.31 34.24
N ILE A 18 25.85 47.70 35.23
CA ILE A 18 24.97 48.42 36.17
C ILE A 18 25.79 49.46 36.96
N ALA A 19 27.00 49.14 37.39
CA ALA A 19 27.89 50.06 38.10
C ALA A 19 28.25 51.31 37.27
N GLY A 20 28.38 51.18 35.93
CA GLY A 20 28.71 52.28 35.02
C GLY A 20 27.51 53.13 34.58
N GLU A 21 26.29 52.58 34.60
CA GLU A 21 25.09 53.25 34.07
C GLU A 21 24.13 53.75 35.17
N ALA A 22 24.11 53.13 36.36
CA ALA A 22 23.12 53.44 37.40
C ALA A 22 23.45 54.73 38.19
N PRO A 23 22.49 55.64 38.44
CA PRO A 23 22.74 56.89 39.17
C PRO A 23 23.14 56.71 40.65
N VAL A 24 22.80 55.58 41.29
CA VAL A 24 22.90 55.40 42.75
C VAL A 24 23.51 54.05 43.13
N MET A 25 24.79 53.84 42.83
CA MET A 25 25.58 52.79 43.48
C MET A 25 26.66 53.47 44.33
N PRO A 26 26.84 53.09 45.62
CA PRO A 26 27.95 53.56 46.44
C PRO A 26 29.29 53.38 45.72
N PHE A 27 30.17 54.37 45.83
CA PHE A 27 31.44 54.40 45.10
C PHE A 27 32.30 53.13 45.31
N ASP A 28 32.37 52.63 46.53
CA ASP A 28 33.13 51.41 46.87
C ASP A 28 32.57 50.15 46.18
N GLN A 29 31.24 50.08 46.03
CA GLN A 29 30.59 48.98 45.32
C GLN A 29 30.83 49.07 43.82
N ARG A 30 30.84 50.29 43.25
CA ARG A 30 31.19 50.50 41.83
C ARG A 30 32.63 50.05 41.55
N ILE A 31 33.57 50.45 42.41
CA ILE A 31 34.98 50.05 42.29
C ILE A 31 35.13 48.54 42.38
N THR A 32 34.45 47.90 43.34
CA THR A 32 34.53 46.45 43.53
C THR A 32 33.98 45.71 42.30
N ALA A 33 32.81 46.10 41.80
CA ALA A 33 32.20 45.51 40.62
C ALA A 33 33.08 45.64 39.36
N LEU A 34 33.66 46.82 39.14
CA LEU A 34 34.57 47.07 38.01
C LEU A 34 35.88 46.27 38.14
N ASN A 35 36.46 46.21 39.34
CA ASN A 35 37.67 45.44 39.59
C ASN A 35 37.45 43.94 39.44
N ASP A 36 36.31 43.42 39.89
CA ASP A 36 35.97 42.01 39.75
C ASP A 36 35.75 41.60 38.30
N PHE A 37 35.17 42.49 37.47
CA PHE A 37 35.12 42.29 36.03
C PHE A 37 36.52 42.33 35.39
N MET A 38 37.37 43.30 35.75
CA MET A 38 38.74 43.42 35.23
C MET A 38 39.61 42.19 35.55
N LYS A 39 39.44 41.55 36.71
CA LYS A 39 40.13 40.30 37.07
C LYS A 39 39.77 39.14 36.12
N GLN A 40 38.55 39.12 35.60
CA GLN A 40 38.05 38.06 34.73
C GLN A 40 38.27 38.36 33.25
N CYS A 41 38.20 39.64 32.85
CA CYS A 41 38.35 40.11 31.48
C CYS A 41 39.83 40.31 31.10
N THR A 42 40.64 39.26 31.27
CA THR A 42 42.06 39.27 30.86
C THR A 42 42.19 39.16 29.34
N PRO A 43 43.32 39.62 28.74
CA PRO A 43 43.58 39.44 27.31
C PRO A 43 43.47 37.97 26.86
N ALA A 44 43.88 37.02 27.71
CA ALA A 44 43.76 35.60 27.44
C ALA A 44 42.29 35.14 27.36
N THR A 45 41.44 35.64 28.27
CA THR A 45 39.98 35.38 28.25
C THR A 45 39.36 35.88 26.95
N VAL A 46 39.71 37.10 26.52
CA VAL A 46 39.18 37.71 25.29
C VAL A 46 39.59 36.91 24.04
N LEU A 47 40.88 36.59 23.91
CA LEU A 47 41.39 35.81 22.78
C LEU A 47 40.75 34.41 22.71
N SER A 48 40.55 33.78 23.85
CA SER A 48 39.91 32.47 23.91
C SER A 48 38.43 32.52 23.52
N LEU A 49 37.70 33.58 23.88
CA LEU A 49 36.30 33.76 23.47
C LEU A 49 36.19 34.02 21.97
N LEU A 50 37.10 34.80 21.39
CA LEU A 50 37.16 35.03 19.93
C LEU A 50 37.46 33.73 19.19
N ALA A 51 38.47 32.97 19.62
CA ALA A 51 38.81 31.69 19.02
C ALA A 51 37.70 30.63 19.16
N GLU A 52 36.85 30.72 20.20
CA GLU A 52 35.66 29.88 20.31
C GLU A 52 34.53 30.34 19.38
N LEU A 53 34.36 31.65 19.20
CA LEU A 53 33.35 32.22 18.32
C LEU A 53 33.64 31.87 16.86
N GLU A 54 34.89 32.01 16.41
CA GLU A 54 35.34 31.61 15.08
C GLU A 54 35.11 30.12 14.83
N ARG A 55 35.48 29.24 15.78
CA ARG A 55 35.21 27.80 15.67
C ARG A 55 33.71 27.48 15.57
N LYS A 56 32.87 28.20 16.32
CA LYS A 56 31.42 28.03 16.24
C LYS A 56 30.85 28.55 14.92
N GLU A 57 31.40 29.62 14.37
CA GLU A 57 31.04 30.12 13.04
C GLU A 57 31.39 29.12 11.95
N GLU A 58 32.59 28.55 12.00
CA GLU A 58 33.01 27.48 11.10
C GLU A 58 32.12 26.23 11.24
N GLN A 59 31.81 25.80 12.47
CA GLN A 59 30.87 24.72 12.71
C GLN A 59 29.48 25.01 12.14
N ARG A 60 28.97 26.23 12.32
CA ARG A 60 27.67 26.66 11.74
C ARG A 60 27.71 26.65 10.21
N ALA A 61 28.79 27.13 9.61
CA ALA A 61 28.97 27.09 8.16
C ALA A 61 28.99 25.64 7.63
N ASN A 62 29.74 24.76 8.29
CA ASN A 62 29.80 23.34 7.94
C ASN A 62 28.43 22.66 8.08
N TRP A 63 27.70 22.93 9.17
CA TRP A 63 26.35 22.41 9.35
C TRP A 63 25.39 22.93 8.28
N PHE A 64 25.49 24.20 7.92
CA PHE A 64 24.65 24.81 6.89
C PHE A 64 24.90 24.17 5.52
N GLN A 65 26.18 23.92 5.17
CA GLN A 65 26.52 23.20 3.94
C GLN A 65 26.00 21.76 3.95
N MET A 66 26.14 21.05 5.07
CA MET A 66 25.60 19.69 5.22
C MET A 66 24.07 19.68 5.05
N ALA A 67 23.37 20.61 5.68
CA ALA A 67 21.92 20.74 5.56
C ALA A 67 21.49 21.01 4.10
N LYS A 68 22.21 21.88 3.40
CA LYS A 68 21.96 22.15 1.97
C LYS A 68 22.15 20.89 1.12
N LYS A 69 23.22 20.13 1.37
CA LYS A 69 23.49 18.88 0.65
C LYS A 69 22.38 17.86 0.89
N LEU A 70 22.01 17.64 2.16
CA LEU A 70 20.93 16.71 2.53
C LEU A 70 19.59 17.11 1.90
N GLY A 71 19.28 18.40 1.81
CA GLY A 71 18.10 18.88 1.09
C GLY A 71 18.12 18.50 -0.39
N SER A 72 19.23 18.73 -1.07
CA SER A 72 19.38 18.34 -2.48
C SER A 72 19.30 16.82 -2.70
N ASP A 73 19.87 16.03 -1.78
CA ASP A 73 19.83 14.57 -1.85
C ASP A 73 18.39 14.07 -1.62
N LEU A 74 17.63 14.72 -0.73
CA LEU A 74 16.22 14.43 -0.49
C LEU A 74 15.37 14.74 -1.73
N ASP A 75 15.53 15.92 -2.33
CA ASP A 75 14.82 16.29 -3.58
C ASP A 75 15.08 15.29 -4.72
N ALA A 76 16.33 14.79 -4.82
CA ALA A 76 16.69 13.78 -5.81
C ALA A 76 16.05 12.41 -5.52
N ALA A 77 16.03 12.00 -4.24
CA ALA A 77 15.40 10.75 -3.82
C ALA A 77 13.88 10.78 -4.05
N GLU A 78 13.21 11.90 -3.75
CA GLU A 78 11.78 12.08 -4.00
C GLU A 78 11.44 11.95 -5.49
N LYS A 79 12.24 12.57 -6.38
CA LYS A 79 12.10 12.42 -7.83
C LYS A 79 12.27 10.97 -8.26
N ARG A 80 13.26 10.26 -7.71
CA ARG A 80 13.50 8.85 -8.04
C ARG A 80 12.34 7.95 -7.61
N ILE A 81 11.76 8.20 -6.44
CA ILE A 81 10.57 7.48 -5.97
C ILE A 81 9.39 7.73 -6.90
N ALA A 82 9.18 8.97 -7.35
CA ALA A 82 8.10 9.30 -8.29
C ALA A 82 8.27 8.62 -9.66
N GLU A 83 9.51 8.52 -10.17
CA GLU A 83 9.82 7.75 -11.38
C GLU A 83 9.55 6.26 -11.21
N LEU A 84 10.10 5.64 -10.16
CA LEU A 84 9.90 4.22 -9.90
C LEU A 84 8.42 3.89 -9.67
N GLY A 85 7.66 4.79 -9.04
CA GLY A 85 6.22 4.66 -8.89
C GLY A 85 5.49 4.64 -10.24
N ARG A 86 5.87 5.52 -11.17
CA ARG A 86 5.33 5.52 -12.54
C ARG A 86 5.69 4.26 -13.31
N ASP A 87 6.95 3.84 -13.25
CA ASP A 87 7.43 2.63 -13.91
C ASP A 87 6.73 1.38 -13.38
N ARG A 88 6.50 1.30 -12.06
CA ARG A 88 5.76 0.18 -11.45
C ARG A 88 4.33 0.11 -11.96
N VAL A 89 3.62 1.24 -11.99
CA VAL A 89 2.24 1.29 -12.52
C VAL A 89 2.19 0.90 -13.99
N ALA A 90 3.16 1.35 -14.79
CA ALA A 90 3.26 0.97 -16.19
C ALA A 90 3.49 -0.54 -16.36
N MET A 91 4.40 -1.12 -15.57
CA MET A 91 4.66 -2.56 -15.59
C MET A 91 3.44 -3.38 -15.14
N GLU A 92 2.76 -2.95 -14.07
CA GLU A 92 1.52 -3.58 -13.61
C GLU A 92 0.45 -3.56 -14.72
N ALA A 93 0.27 -2.42 -15.39
CA ALA A 93 -0.66 -2.31 -16.52
C ALA A 93 -0.31 -3.26 -17.68
N VAL A 94 0.98 -3.37 -18.04
CA VAL A 94 1.45 -4.33 -19.06
C VAL A 94 1.15 -5.76 -18.63
N THR A 95 1.41 -6.14 -17.37
CA THR A 95 1.13 -7.50 -16.89
C THR A 95 -0.37 -7.82 -16.89
N LEU A 96 -1.23 -6.84 -16.58
CA LEU A 96 -2.68 -6.96 -16.66
C LEU A 96 -3.15 -7.15 -18.10
N ALA A 97 -2.62 -6.35 -19.03
CA ALA A 97 -2.93 -6.46 -20.45
C ALA A 97 -2.54 -7.85 -21.00
N MET A 98 -1.33 -8.34 -20.70
CA MET A 98 -0.88 -9.67 -21.12
C MET A 98 -1.77 -10.78 -20.56
N ARG A 99 -2.22 -10.66 -19.29
CA ARG A 99 -3.13 -11.64 -18.68
C ARG A 99 -4.50 -11.64 -19.38
N ASP A 100 -5.01 -10.48 -19.73
CA ASP A 100 -6.32 -10.35 -20.38
C ASP A 100 -6.29 -10.89 -21.82
N GLU A 101 -5.23 -10.59 -22.55
CA GLU A 101 -4.95 -11.17 -23.87
C GLU A 101 -4.83 -12.70 -23.80
N MET A 102 -4.14 -13.23 -22.78
CA MET A 102 -4.06 -14.68 -22.58
C MET A 102 -5.41 -15.31 -22.26
N ARG A 103 -6.30 -14.63 -21.51
CA ARG A 103 -7.66 -15.14 -21.26
C ARG A 103 -8.53 -15.19 -22.51
N THR A 104 -8.42 -14.18 -23.36
CA THR A 104 -9.25 -14.04 -24.57
C THR A 104 -8.77 -14.88 -25.74
N SER A 105 -7.49 -15.27 -25.75
CA SER A 105 -6.88 -16.11 -26.79
C SER A 105 -6.95 -17.62 -26.51
N LEU A 106 -7.38 -18.05 -25.31
CA LEU A 106 -7.53 -19.47 -25.00
C LEU A 106 -8.71 -20.04 -25.80
N PRO A 107 -8.52 -21.14 -26.55
CA PRO A 107 -9.62 -21.85 -27.21
C PRO A 107 -10.61 -22.37 -26.16
N ALA A 108 -11.87 -22.55 -26.57
CA ALA A 108 -12.91 -23.08 -25.70
C ALA A 108 -12.44 -24.34 -24.95
N PRO A 109 -12.83 -24.54 -23.68
CA PRO A 109 -12.36 -25.67 -22.89
C PRO A 109 -12.69 -26.99 -23.60
N VAL A 110 -11.68 -27.85 -23.74
CA VAL A 110 -11.84 -29.17 -24.35
C VAL A 110 -12.73 -30.02 -23.46
N VAL A 111 -13.90 -30.38 -23.96
CA VAL A 111 -14.85 -31.26 -23.29
C VAL A 111 -14.33 -32.70 -23.40
N PRO A 112 -14.06 -33.41 -22.27
CA PRO A 112 -13.56 -34.79 -22.34
C PRO A 112 -14.52 -35.74 -23.06
N ASN A 113 -13.99 -36.79 -23.67
CA ASN A 113 -14.80 -37.80 -24.35
C ASN A 113 -15.88 -38.38 -23.42
N GLY A 114 -17.13 -38.39 -23.88
CA GLY A 114 -18.30 -38.84 -23.10
C GLY A 114 -19.00 -37.75 -22.28
N TRP A 115 -18.52 -36.49 -22.34
CA TRP A 115 -19.13 -35.34 -21.68
C TRP A 115 -19.84 -34.45 -22.72
N VAL A 116 -20.93 -33.80 -22.31
CA VAL A 116 -21.71 -32.84 -23.12
C VAL A 116 -21.86 -31.55 -22.34
N MET A 117 -21.70 -30.41 -23.01
CA MET A 117 -21.93 -29.10 -22.40
C MET A 117 -23.44 -28.85 -22.31
N VAL A 118 -23.91 -28.52 -21.10
CA VAL A 118 -25.31 -28.21 -20.85
C VAL A 118 -25.39 -26.76 -20.35
N PRO A 119 -26.30 -25.92 -20.90
CA PRO A 119 -26.52 -24.57 -20.40
C PRO A 119 -26.89 -24.55 -18.90
N VAL A 120 -26.49 -23.48 -18.20
CA VAL A 120 -26.84 -23.30 -16.78
C VAL A 120 -28.36 -23.11 -16.62
N GLU A 121 -28.99 -22.44 -17.59
CA GLU A 121 -30.45 -22.32 -17.68
C GLU A 121 -30.95 -23.23 -18.82
N PRO A 122 -31.86 -24.19 -18.56
CA PRO A 122 -32.33 -25.11 -19.58
C PRO A 122 -33.08 -24.36 -20.69
N THR A 123 -32.85 -24.76 -21.93
CA THR A 123 -33.58 -24.19 -23.07
C THR A 123 -35.03 -24.66 -23.06
N GLU A 124 -35.91 -23.92 -23.73
CA GLU A 124 -37.33 -24.30 -23.84
C GLU A 124 -37.50 -25.73 -24.38
N ASN A 125 -36.73 -26.12 -25.40
CA ASN A 125 -36.76 -27.50 -25.93
C ASN A 125 -36.32 -28.53 -24.88
N MET A 126 -35.28 -28.26 -24.09
CA MET A 126 -34.87 -29.18 -23.01
C MET A 126 -35.96 -29.33 -21.94
N ILE A 127 -36.68 -28.25 -21.66
CA ILE A 127 -37.80 -28.26 -20.71
C ILE A 127 -38.95 -29.11 -21.28
N VAL A 128 -39.37 -28.84 -22.51
CA VAL A 128 -40.46 -29.56 -23.20
C VAL A 128 -40.16 -31.06 -23.28
N GLU A 129 -38.98 -31.43 -23.77
CA GLU A 129 -38.53 -32.83 -23.88
C GLU A 129 -38.41 -33.51 -22.49
N GLY A 130 -38.04 -32.74 -21.46
CA GLY A 130 -38.04 -33.21 -20.09
C GLY A 130 -39.45 -33.53 -19.56
N PHE A 131 -40.44 -32.72 -19.91
CA PHE A 131 -41.85 -32.96 -19.55
C PHE A 131 -42.46 -34.14 -20.30
N GLU A 132 -42.13 -34.29 -21.58
CA GLU A 132 -42.65 -35.36 -22.46
C GLU A 132 -41.92 -36.71 -22.27
N SER A 133 -40.87 -36.75 -21.43
CA SER A 133 -40.10 -37.96 -21.15
C SER A 133 -40.77 -38.98 -20.22
N GLU A 134 -41.95 -38.66 -19.70
CA GLU A 134 -42.75 -39.58 -18.89
C GLU A 134 -43.56 -40.52 -19.79
N PRO A 135 -43.45 -41.86 -19.65
CA PRO A 135 -44.31 -42.77 -20.39
C PRO A 135 -45.78 -42.51 -20.03
N ASP A 136 -46.59 -42.21 -21.04
CA ASP A 136 -48.04 -42.06 -20.94
C ASP A 136 -48.73 -43.20 -21.70
N GLU A 137 -49.81 -43.74 -21.15
CA GLU A 137 -50.59 -44.85 -21.73
C GLU A 137 -51.07 -44.55 -23.16
N SER A 138 -51.33 -43.29 -23.49
CA SER A 138 -51.84 -42.85 -24.79
C SER A 138 -50.74 -42.66 -25.83
N PHE A 139 -49.49 -42.49 -25.40
CA PHE A 139 -48.37 -42.08 -26.26
C PHE A 139 -47.20 -43.08 -26.27
N SER A 140 -47.20 -44.06 -25.37
CA SER A 140 -46.15 -45.09 -25.27
C SER A 140 -46.60 -46.42 -25.87
N ASP A 141 -45.65 -47.20 -26.36
CA ASP A 141 -45.93 -48.59 -26.75
C ASP A 141 -46.43 -49.40 -25.55
N ALA A 142 -47.38 -50.32 -25.79
CA ALA A 142 -48.01 -51.13 -24.74
C ALA A 142 -46.98 -51.87 -23.86
N ASP A 143 -45.94 -52.44 -24.47
CA ASP A 143 -44.87 -53.14 -23.74
C ASP A 143 -44.06 -52.21 -22.82
N VAL A 144 -43.88 -50.94 -23.20
CA VAL A 144 -43.16 -49.94 -22.39
C VAL A 144 -44.03 -49.46 -21.23
N TRP A 145 -45.32 -49.27 -21.47
CA TRP A 145 -46.30 -48.90 -20.45
C TRP A 145 -46.46 -50.01 -19.41
N GLU A 146 -46.66 -51.26 -19.83
CA GLU A 146 -46.80 -52.42 -18.94
C GLU A 146 -45.54 -52.64 -18.08
N ALA A 147 -44.35 -52.51 -18.68
CA ALA A 147 -43.09 -52.62 -17.95
C ALA A 147 -42.91 -51.50 -16.91
N TYR A 148 -43.40 -50.29 -17.20
CA TYR A 148 -43.37 -49.14 -16.31
C TYR A 148 -44.39 -49.26 -15.15
N GLU A 149 -45.62 -49.71 -15.42
CA GLU A 149 -46.63 -49.99 -14.38
C GLU A 149 -46.19 -51.09 -13.41
N ALA A 150 -45.48 -52.11 -13.91
CA ALA A 150 -44.94 -53.19 -13.09
C ALA A 150 -43.83 -52.74 -12.12
N MET A 151 -43.25 -51.54 -12.32
CA MET A 151 -42.23 -51.00 -11.42
C MET A 151 -42.84 -50.46 -10.11
N SER A 152 -42.11 -50.61 -9.01
CA SER A 152 -42.48 -49.92 -7.76
C SER A 152 -42.39 -48.39 -7.90
N GLY A 153 -43.09 -47.63 -7.05
CA GLY A 153 -43.10 -46.16 -7.13
C GLY A 153 -41.70 -45.51 -7.08
N CYS A 154 -40.77 -46.05 -6.31
CA CYS A 154 -39.37 -45.55 -6.31
C CYS A 154 -38.64 -45.87 -7.61
N GLN A 155 -38.91 -47.03 -8.22
CA GLN A 155 -38.34 -47.41 -9.51
C GLN A 155 -38.92 -46.56 -10.64
N GLN A 156 -40.21 -46.25 -10.61
CA GLN A 156 -40.89 -45.34 -11.53
C GLN A 156 -40.28 -43.93 -11.48
N ALA A 157 -40.10 -43.36 -10.27
CA ALA A 157 -39.48 -42.05 -10.12
C ALA A 157 -38.03 -42.01 -10.65
N ALA A 158 -37.24 -43.05 -10.35
CA ALA A 158 -35.89 -43.18 -10.87
C ALA A 158 -35.86 -43.37 -12.41
N HIS A 159 -36.85 -44.05 -12.97
CA HIS A 159 -37.00 -44.25 -14.40
C HIS A 159 -37.34 -42.93 -15.12
N ARG A 160 -38.33 -42.18 -14.62
CA ARG A 160 -38.68 -40.85 -15.15
C ARG A 160 -37.50 -39.88 -15.14
N ALA A 161 -36.76 -39.84 -14.03
CA ALA A 161 -35.57 -38.98 -13.94
C ALA A 161 -34.50 -39.34 -14.98
N LYS A 162 -34.30 -40.62 -15.28
CA LYS A 162 -33.39 -41.07 -16.34
C LYS A 162 -33.87 -40.70 -17.72
N LEU A 163 -35.17 -40.85 -18.00
CA LEU A 163 -35.76 -40.47 -19.28
C LEU A 163 -35.65 -38.95 -19.50
N CYS A 164 -36.01 -38.16 -18.49
CA CYS A 164 -35.87 -36.71 -18.49
C CYS A 164 -34.44 -36.27 -18.76
N TRP A 165 -33.46 -36.85 -18.05
CA TRP A 165 -32.04 -36.58 -18.28
C TRP A 165 -31.58 -36.96 -19.69
N SER A 166 -32.03 -38.11 -20.21
CA SER A 166 -31.66 -38.56 -21.55
C SER A 166 -32.23 -37.66 -22.65
N ALA A 167 -33.48 -37.20 -22.49
CA ALA A 167 -34.14 -36.30 -23.40
C ALA A 167 -33.45 -34.91 -23.40
N MET A 168 -33.09 -34.40 -22.21
CA MET A 168 -32.33 -33.15 -22.07
C MET A 168 -30.93 -33.23 -22.70
N LEU A 169 -30.22 -34.35 -22.56
CA LEU A 169 -28.92 -34.55 -23.22
C LEU A 169 -29.04 -34.64 -24.74
N ALA A 170 -30.12 -35.23 -25.26
CA ALA A 170 -30.39 -35.31 -26.69
C ALA A 170 -30.70 -33.93 -27.29
N ALA A 171 -31.44 -33.09 -26.55
CA ALA A 171 -31.78 -31.72 -26.91
C ALA A 171 -30.67 -30.69 -26.61
N ALA A 172 -29.59 -31.11 -25.94
CA ALA A 172 -28.49 -30.22 -25.58
C ALA A 172 -27.83 -29.62 -26.84
N PRO A 173 -27.48 -28.32 -26.83
CA PRO A 173 -26.87 -27.66 -27.97
C PRO A 173 -25.50 -28.28 -28.28
N LYS A 174 -25.30 -28.64 -29.55
CA LYS A 174 -24.01 -29.15 -30.03
C LYS A 174 -23.09 -27.95 -30.34
N PRO A 175 -21.80 -28.02 -30.01
CA PRO A 175 -20.85 -26.98 -30.43
C PRO A 175 -20.87 -26.87 -31.96
N GLU A 176 -20.87 -25.64 -32.49
CA GLU A 176 -20.70 -25.42 -33.92
C GLU A 176 -19.33 -25.96 -34.35
N ALA A 177 -19.32 -26.70 -35.46
CA ALA A 177 -18.12 -27.36 -36.00
C ALA A 177 -17.16 -26.37 -36.68
#